data_AF-A0A5J4KJ69-F1
#
_entry.id   AF-A0A5J4KJ69-F1
#
_cell.length_a   1.000
_cell.length_b   1.000
_cell.length_c   1.000
_cell.angle_alpha   90.00
_cell.angle_beta   90.00
_cell.angle_gamma   90.00
#
_symmetry.space_group_name_H-M   'P 1'
#
loop_
_entity.id
_entity.type
_entity.pdbx_description
1 polymer ?
#
loop_
_entity_poly.entity_id
_entity_poly.type
_entity_poly.pdbx_seq_one_letter_code
_entity_poly.pdbx_strand_id
1 'polypeptide(L)'
;MITIYRDFHHIQSITPTSTTFVASRIQDYIPLRKWLRNALDNVDTEYEAYIQFPILGHWLKDLIAYDPQIITWKEIRLDTYFEQRFGFLPPKGLGETQQRDLIHTLQPPHEKIIADPIGWILSQKFHPIWESIELDTHHLVNLSEYLVKGPPIPSSFLPLIKTRIIQWAALDIRYQFFLDIDFKQAASKIFSRWALRMYPLPFISALDLNNVPLVDCSQHTHVCIEQLKLYHALLRDFWYSRLLENTKANIQQTIDAMSGLSDAELDMIDTLTKKNVGQLSEDLLEHIKVHFSHLPRTKNITEALKKVIPPPTPNQPLSHWSTRQWLDWVTDEYMPYFSWVIRTNQPRTTQMQLARHFEDWLIAHYPKLPQDSRAPFAPHQLDEIKKPFKSRSADVVFWFIIDGLTWWQGKKLQSFCQERDITSSLSLFN
;
A
#
# COMPACT_ATOMS: atom_id res chain seq x y z
N MET A 1 25.24 61.65 -13.88
CA MET A 1 23.81 61.42 -13.51
C MET A 1 23.75 60.37 -12.40
N ILE A 2 22.94 60.55 -11.36
CA ILE A 2 22.78 59.58 -10.25
C ILE A 2 21.39 58.96 -10.31
N THR A 3 21.30 57.64 -10.39
CA THR A 3 20.03 56.91 -10.26
C THR A 3 19.96 56.24 -8.89
N ILE A 4 18.96 56.59 -8.09
CA ILE A 4 18.70 55.97 -6.79
C ILE A 4 17.54 54.98 -6.94
N TYR A 5 17.84 53.69 -6.85
CA TYR A 5 16.88 52.60 -6.84
C TYR A 5 16.44 52.30 -5.40
N ARG A 6 15.12 52.32 -5.15
CA ARG A 6 14.55 51.72 -3.93
C ARG A 6 14.33 50.23 -4.18
N ASP A 7 15.21 49.41 -3.63
CA ASP A 7 15.19 47.95 -3.75
C ASP A 7 15.00 47.31 -2.37
N PHE A 8 13.89 47.65 -1.68
CA PHE A 8 13.63 47.16 -0.32
C PHE A 8 13.44 45.64 -0.23
N HIS A 9 13.32 44.98 -1.38
CA HIS A 9 13.11 43.55 -1.49
C HIS A 9 14.39 42.76 -1.79
N HIS A 10 15.54 43.43 -1.96
CA HIS A 10 16.83 42.83 -2.32
C HIS A 10 16.75 41.99 -3.61
N ILE A 11 15.97 42.47 -4.58
CA ILE A 11 15.64 41.72 -5.79
C ILE A 11 16.89 41.53 -6.67
N GLN A 12 17.73 42.57 -6.76
CA GLN A 12 18.91 42.53 -7.59
C GLN A 12 20.15 42.14 -6.78
N SER A 13 20.87 41.12 -7.26
CA SER A 13 22.23 40.82 -6.78
C SER A 13 23.19 41.80 -7.43
N ILE A 14 23.41 42.93 -6.76
CA ILE A 14 24.30 43.98 -7.26
C ILE A 14 25.67 43.81 -6.62
N THR A 15 26.69 43.66 -7.46
CA THR A 15 28.08 43.72 -7.01
C THR A 15 28.48 45.18 -6.90
N PRO A 16 28.89 45.69 -5.72
CA PRO A 16 29.35 47.06 -5.58
C PRO A 16 30.56 47.33 -6.47
N THR A 17 30.58 48.50 -7.11
CA THR A 17 31.68 48.96 -7.97
C THR A 17 32.07 50.40 -7.57
N SER A 18 33.01 51.01 -8.28
CA SER A 18 33.30 52.44 -8.10
C SER A 18 32.10 53.34 -8.43
N THR A 19 31.21 52.89 -9.31
CA THR A 19 30.02 53.63 -9.79
C THR A 19 28.71 53.08 -9.23
N THR A 20 28.74 52.01 -8.46
CA THR A 20 27.55 51.39 -7.87
C THR A 20 27.68 51.22 -6.36
N PHE A 21 26.74 51.77 -5.59
CA PHE A 21 26.69 51.66 -4.14
C PHE A 21 25.44 50.88 -3.69
N VAL A 22 25.61 49.90 -2.81
CA VAL A 22 24.50 49.14 -2.20
C VAL A 22 24.41 49.49 -0.72
N ALA A 23 23.29 50.08 -0.32
CA ALA A 23 23.01 50.46 1.06
C ALA A 23 21.95 49.52 1.65
N SER A 24 22.41 48.50 2.38
CA SER A 24 21.59 47.40 2.90
C SER A 24 21.39 47.44 4.42
N ARG A 25 22.14 48.29 5.12
CA ARG A 25 22.13 48.42 6.58
C ARG A 25 22.13 49.89 7.01
N ILE A 26 21.65 50.16 8.22
CA ILE A 26 21.57 51.54 8.74
C ILE A 26 22.94 52.25 8.79
N GLN A 27 24.03 51.51 9.02
CA GLN A 27 25.40 52.03 9.07
C GLN A 27 25.89 52.54 7.70
N ASP A 28 25.26 52.08 6.60
CA ASP A 28 25.62 52.47 5.24
C ASP A 28 25.22 53.92 4.94
N TYR A 29 24.43 54.57 5.79
CA TYR A 29 23.96 55.94 5.57
C TYR A 29 25.11 56.95 5.37
N ILE A 30 26.09 56.95 6.28
CA ILE A 30 27.20 57.92 6.23
C ILE A 30 28.10 57.63 5.00
N PRO A 31 28.57 56.39 4.76
CA PRO A 31 29.28 56.05 3.53
C PRO A 31 28.52 56.41 2.26
N LEU A 32 27.21 56.10 2.20
CA LEU A 32 26.36 56.44 1.07
C LEU A 32 26.32 57.94 0.81
N ARG A 33 26.14 58.78 1.84
CA ARG A 33 26.12 60.25 1.69
C ARG A 33 27.44 60.81 1.18
N LYS A 34 28.57 60.28 1.68
CA LYS A 34 29.91 60.67 1.18
C LYS A 34 30.07 60.27 -0.28
N TRP A 35 29.65 59.06 -0.62
CA TRP A 35 29.70 58.54 -1.98
C TRP A 35 28.83 59.36 -2.95
N LEU A 36 27.59 59.69 -2.56
CA LEU A 36 26.67 60.53 -3.34
C LEU A 36 27.23 61.93 -3.56
N ARG A 37 27.87 62.53 -2.55
CA ARG A 37 28.52 63.84 -2.70
C ARG A 37 29.64 63.79 -3.75
N ASN A 38 30.51 62.78 -3.67
CA ASN A 38 31.58 62.62 -4.66
C ASN A 38 31.02 62.36 -6.07
N ALA A 39 29.92 61.63 -6.17
CA ALA A 39 29.23 61.38 -7.45
C ALA A 39 28.65 62.67 -8.06
N LEU A 40 28.19 63.63 -7.22
CA LEU A 40 27.70 64.93 -7.70
C LEU A 40 28.82 65.82 -8.27
N ASP A 41 30.05 65.67 -7.76
CA ASP A 41 31.21 66.43 -8.25
C ASP A 41 31.75 65.88 -9.59
N ASN A 42 31.34 64.69 -10.01
CA ASN A 42 31.78 64.03 -11.25
C ASN A 42 30.61 63.84 -12.24
N VAL A 43 30.28 64.93 -12.94
CA VAL A 43 29.12 65.01 -13.85
C VAL A 43 29.21 64.09 -15.08
N ASP A 44 30.42 63.69 -15.48
CA ASP A 44 30.65 62.86 -16.69
C ASP A 44 30.41 61.36 -16.47
N THR A 45 30.15 60.94 -15.23
CA THR A 45 29.96 59.52 -14.88
C THR A 45 28.52 59.23 -14.44
N GLU A 46 28.00 58.06 -14.82
CA GLU A 46 26.73 57.55 -14.33
C GLU A 46 26.94 56.73 -13.05
N TYR A 47 26.13 57.04 -12.04
CA TYR A 47 26.21 56.42 -10.72
C TYR A 47 24.88 55.79 -10.35
N GLU A 48 24.93 54.61 -9.73
CA GLU A 48 23.74 53.89 -9.26
C GLU A 48 23.81 53.63 -7.75
N ALA A 49 22.78 54.00 -7.02
CA ALA A 49 22.64 53.68 -5.60
C ALA A 49 21.43 52.79 -5.39
N TYR A 50 21.62 51.63 -4.78
CA TYR A 50 20.56 50.69 -4.45
C TYR A 50 20.29 50.72 -2.94
N ILE A 51 19.13 51.25 -2.60
CA ILE A 51 18.70 51.43 -1.21
C ILE A 51 17.81 50.26 -0.83
N GLN A 52 18.37 49.31 -0.09
CA GLN A 52 17.68 48.09 0.31
C GLN A 52 17.11 48.16 1.72
N PHE A 53 17.54 49.15 2.53
CA PHE A 53 17.01 49.35 3.87
C PHE A 53 15.98 50.50 3.90
N PRO A 54 14.69 50.26 4.22
CA PRO A 54 13.62 51.26 4.10
C PRO A 54 13.88 52.59 4.83
N ILE A 55 14.51 52.54 6.01
CA ILE A 55 14.79 53.76 6.78
C ILE A 55 15.76 54.69 6.05
N LEU A 56 16.71 54.14 5.28
CA LEU A 56 17.64 54.93 4.48
C LEU A 56 16.90 55.64 3.35
N GLY A 57 15.95 54.96 2.72
CA GLY A 57 15.09 55.55 1.69
C GLY A 57 14.30 56.75 2.24
N HIS A 58 13.89 56.69 3.52
CA HIS A 58 13.27 57.82 4.20
C HIS A 58 14.25 58.96 4.50
N TRP A 59 15.45 58.65 5.00
CA TRP A 59 16.47 59.66 5.32
C TRP A 59 17.07 60.37 4.12
N LEU A 60 16.91 59.81 2.92
CA LEU A 60 17.38 60.38 1.66
C LEU A 60 16.28 61.17 0.91
N LYS A 61 15.10 61.37 1.52
CA LYS A 61 13.97 62.08 0.87
C LYS A 61 14.30 63.51 0.45
N ASP A 62 15.23 64.17 1.13
CA ASP A 62 15.75 65.49 0.75
C ASP A 62 16.34 65.51 -0.66
N LEU A 63 16.90 64.40 -1.13
CA LEU A 63 17.47 64.30 -2.47
C LEU A 63 16.41 64.29 -3.59
N ILE A 64 15.13 64.18 -3.27
CA ILE A 64 14.03 64.27 -4.25
C ILE A 64 13.91 65.72 -4.79
N ALA A 65 14.36 66.72 -4.03
CA ALA A 65 14.29 68.13 -4.44
C ALA A 65 15.33 68.53 -5.49
N TYR A 66 16.29 67.65 -5.83
CA TYR A 66 17.27 67.90 -6.88
C TYR A 66 16.63 67.80 -8.27
N ASP A 67 17.27 68.44 -9.25
CA ASP A 67 16.87 68.33 -10.65
C ASP A 67 16.87 66.83 -11.07
N PRO A 68 15.78 66.31 -11.68
CA PRO A 68 15.72 64.93 -12.18
C PRO A 68 16.84 64.57 -13.15
N GLN A 69 17.39 65.54 -13.88
CA GLN A 69 18.56 65.34 -14.76
C GLN A 69 19.84 65.02 -13.98
N ILE A 70 19.91 65.42 -12.71
CA ILE A 70 21.05 65.18 -11.83
C ILE A 70 20.80 63.92 -10.98
N ILE A 71 19.65 63.84 -10.30
CA ILE A 71 19.26 62.70 -9.46
C ILE A 71 17.89 62.17 -9.90
N THR A 72 17.84 60.94 -10.39
CA THR A 72 16.59 60.24 -10.70
C THR A 72 16.30 59.18 -9.64
N TRP A 73 15.06 59.17 -9.14
CA TRP A 73 14.57 58.11 -8.26
C TRP A 73 13.81 57.06 -9.06
N LYS A 74 14.13 55.78 -8.84
CA LYS A 74 13.38 54.65 -9.40
C LYS A 74 12.97 53.72 -8.26
N GLU A 75 11.74 53.24 -8.28
CA GLU A 75 11.25 52.24 -7.33
C GLU A 75 11.23 50.88 -8.00
N ILE A 76 11.98 49.92 -7.44
CA ILE A 76 11.93 48.54 -7.89
C ILE A 76 10.75 47.89 -7.17
N ARG A 77 9.59 47.92 -7.81
CA ARG A 77 8.41 47.23 -7.28
C ARG A 77 8.54 45.73 -7.51
N LEU A 78 8.24 44.96 -6.46
CA LEU A 78 8.35 43.50 -6.48
C LEU A 78 7.43 42.87 -7.53
N ASP A 79 6.22 43.38 -7.69
CA ASP A 79 5.23 42.89 -8.67
C ASP A 79 5.68 43.15 -10.11
N THR A 80 6.20 44.34 -10.40
CA THR A 80 6.75 44.69 -11.71
C THR A 80 7.95 43.82 -12.05
N TYR A 81 8.86 43.59 -11.10
CA TYR A 81 9.99 42.70 -11.33
C TYR A 81 9.56 41.25 -11.52
N PHE A 82 8.59 40.78 -10.72
CA PHE A 82 8.01 39.45 -10.86
C PHE A 82 7.41 39.26 -12.27
N GLU A 83 6.63 40.24 -12.75
CA GLU A 83 6.05 40.24 -14.09
C GLU A 83 7.12 40.27 -15.19
N GLN A 84 8.14 41.11 -15.06
CA GLN A 84 9.26 41.14 -16.01
C GLN A 84 10.00 39.80 -16.07
N ARG A 85 10.16 39.13 -14.93
CA ARG A 85 10.89 37.86 -14.84
C ARG A 85 10.08 36.68 -15.37
N PHE A 86 8.79 36.60 -15.06
CA PHE A 86 7.97 35.43 -15.35
C PHE A 86 6.97 35.63 -16.50
N GLY A 87 6.81 36.86 -17.00
CA GLY A 87 5.87 37.20 -18.07
C GLY A 87 4.41 37.35 -17.61
N PHE A 88 4.14 37.36 -16.30
CA PHE A 88 2.80 37.52 -15.73
C PHE A 88 2.82 38.14 -14.33
N LEU A 89 1.77 38.87 -13.97
CA LEU A 89 1.62 39.48 -12.63
C LEU A 89 1.52 38.40 -11.53
N PRO A 90 2.08 38.65 -10.32
CA PRO A 90 2.00 37.69 -9.22
C PRO A 90 0.55 37.35 -8.88
N PRO A 91 0.17 36.06 -8.82
CA PRO A 91 -1.21 35.68 -8.54
C PRO A 91 -1.70 36.18 -7.17
N LYS A 92 -3.00 36.49 -7.08
CA LYS A 92 -3.63 36.91 -5.83
C LYS A 92 -3.42 35.84 -4.75
N GLY A 93 -3.10 36.29 -3.54
CA GLY A 93 -2.82 35.40 -2.40
C GLY A 93 -1.34 35.06 -2.22
N LEU A 94 -0.47 35.43 -3.16
CA LEU A 94 0.97 35.33 -3.02
C LEU A 94 1.53 36.57 -2.30
N GLY A 95 1.94 36.43 -1.05
CA GLY A 95 2.55 37.52 -0.28
C GLY A 95 3.96 37.88 -0.76
N GLU A 96 4.46 39.03 -0.34
CA GLU A 96 5.77 39.55 -0.77
C GLU A 96 6.93 38.59 -0.46
N THR A 97 6.87 37.90 0.69
CA THR A 97 7.90 36.91 1.05
C THR A 97 7.90 35.73 0.08
N GLN A 98 6.74 35.27 -0.36
CA GLN A 98 6.66 34.18 -1.34
C GLN A 98 7.06 34.66 -2.73
N GLN A 99 6.65 35.86 -3.14
CA GLN A 99 7.10 36.46 -4.41
C GLN A 99 8.63 36.52 -4.47
N ARG A 100 9.29 36.98 -3.40
CA ARG A 100 10.76 36.99 -3.30
C ARG A 100 11.36 35.59 -3.38
N ASP A 101 10.82 34.64 -2.60
CA ASP A 101 11.27 33.25 -2.66
C ASP A 101 11.20 32.71 -4.09
N LEU A 102 10.06 32.86 -4.77
CA LEU A 102 9.86 32.42 -6.15
C LEU A 102 10.85 33.08 -7.12
N ILE A 103 11.08 34.40 -7.01
CA ILE A 103 12.04 35.12 -7.85
C ILE A 103 13.44 34.50 -7.77
N HIS A 104 13.89 34.12 -6.56
CA HIS A 104 15.23 33.58 -6.37
C HIS A 104 15.36 32.09 -6.68
N THR A 105 14.27 31.34 -6.63
CA THR A 105 14.29 29.87 -6.68
C THR A 105 13.69 29.29 -7.96
N LEU A 106 12.81 30.02 -8.65
CA LEU A 106 12.25 29.59 -9.93
C LEU A 106 13.05 30.15 -11.11
N GLN A 107 13.21 29.29 -12.11
CA GLN A 107 13.70 29.70 -13.41
C GLN A 107 12.59 30.40 -14.20
N PRO A 108 12.93 31.43 -14.99
CA PRO A 108 11.98 32.02 -15.92
C PRO A 108 11.41 30.97 -16.89
N PRO A 109 10.12 31.06 -17.26
CA PRO A 109 9.56 30.16 -18.26
C PRO A 109 10.25 30.34 -19.61
N HIS A 110 10.37 29.24 -20.37
CA HIS A 110 10.89 29.29 -21.74
C HIS A 110 9.91 29.97 -22.70
N GLU A 111 8.61 29.80 -22.45
CA GLU A 111 7.55 30.42 -23.22
C GLU A 111 7.27 31.84 -22.72
N LYS A 112 7.02 32.76 -23.65
CA LYS A 112 6.77 34.17 -23.33
C LYS A 112 5.39 34.41 -22.71
N ILE A 113 4.45 33.48 -22.87
CA ILE A 113 3.06 33.66 -22.43
C ILE A 113 2.63 32.40 -21.68
N ILE A 114 2.47 32.54 -20.36
CA ILE A 114 1.93 31.49 -19.51
C ILE A 114 0.42 31.72 -19.35
N ALA A 115 -0.38 30.82 -19.92
CA ALA A 115 -1.85 30.91 -19.86
C ALA A 115 -2.39 30.70 -18.44
N ASP A 116 -1.70 29.89 -17.63
CA ASP A 116 -2.09 29.55 -16.26
C ASP A 116 -0.93 29.76 -15.27
N PRO A 117 -0.74 31.01 -14.79
CA PRO A 117 0.27 31.36 -13.81
C PRO A 117 0.26 30.51 -12.54
N ILE A 118 -0.92 30.13 -12.04
CA ILE A 118 -1.05 29.39 -10.78
C ILE A 118 -0.62 27.94 -10.99
N GLY A 119 -1.14 27.28 -12.03
CA GLY A 119 -0.74 25.93 -12.40
C GLY A 119 0.77 25.83 -12.60
N TRP A 120 1.36 26.77 -13.34
CA TRP A 120 2.81 26.81 -13.59
C TRP A 120 3.63 26.99 -12.30
N ILE A 121 3.30 27.96 -11.43
CA ILE A 121 4.04 28.16 -10.17
C ILE A 121 4.00 26.88 -9.32
N LEU A 122 2.82 26.29 -9.16
CA LEU A 122 2.64 25.09 -8.35
C LEU A 122 3.33 23.87 -8.97
N SER A 123 3.39 23.78 -10.30
CA SER A 123 4.08 22.69 -11.01
C SER A 123 5.59 22.74 -10.81
N GLN A 124 6.17 23.93 -10.93
CA GLN A 124 7.61 24.16 -10.71
C GLN A 124 8.00 23.99 -9.24
N LYS A 125 7.11 24.32 -8.30
CA LYS A 125 7.41 24.26 -6.86
C LYS A 125 7.16 22.93 -6.19
N PHE A 126 6.17 22.18 -6.66
CA PHE A 126 5.68 21.02 -5.96
C PHE A 126 5.70 19.78 -6.85
N HIS A 127 4.85 19.77 -7.87
CA HIS A 127 4.67 18.59 -8.71
C HIS A 127 3.96 18.93 -10.03
N PRO A 128 4.34 18.32 -11.17
CA PRO A 128 3.72 18.60 -12.48
C PRO A 128 2.19 18.47 -12.52
N ILE A 129 1.59 17.68 -11.64
CA ILE A 129 0.14 17.50 -11.55
C ILE A 129 -0.63 18.81 -11.40
N TRP A 130 -0.02 19.84 -10.80
CA TRP A 130 -0.68 21.13 -10.61
C TRP A 130 -0.85 21.92 -11.91
N GLU A 131 -0.11 21.60 -12.96
CA GLU A 131 -0.16 22.26 -14.27
C GLU A 131 -1.37 21.84 -15.10
N SER A 132 -2.01 20.71 -14.78
CA SER A 132 -3.06 20.12 -15.59
C SER A 132 -4.29 21.01 -15.71
N ILE A 133 -4.59 21.43 -16.93
CA ILE A 133 -5.79 22.18 -17.28
C ILE A 133 -6.93 21.20 -17.63
N GLU A 134 -6.59 20.14 -18.37
CA GLU A 134 -7.51 19.06 -18.70
C GLU A 134 -7.50 18.00 -17.60
N LEU A 135 -8.68 17.71 -17.06
CA LEU A 135 -8.86 16.76 -15.96
C LEU A 135 -9.27 15.41 -16.53
N ASP A 136 -8.28 14.55 -16.77
CA ASP A 136 -8.56 13.16 -17.12
C ASP A 136 -9.20 12.40 -15.93
N THR A 137 -9.67 11.18 -16.20
CA THR A 137 -10.32 10.34 -15.19
C THR A 137 -9.41 9.93 -14.03
N HIS A 138 -8.09 10.05 -14.19
CA HIS A 138 -7.08 9.64 -13.21
C HIS A 138 -6.49 10.82 -12.43
N HIS A 139 -6.65 12.06 -12.89
CA HIS A 139 -6.03 13.24 -12.30
C HIS A 139 -6.37 13.39 -10.81
N LEU A 140 -7.64 13.20 -10.44
CA LEU A 140 -8.10 13.29 -9.05
C LEU A 140 -7.42 12.25 -8.14
N VAL A 141 -7.17 11.06 -8.67
CA VAL A 141 -6.51 9.96 -7.94
C VAL A 141 -5.03 10.24 -7.78
N ASN A 142 -4.37 10.70 -8.85
CA ASN A 142 -2.96 11.08 -8.82
C ASN A 142 -2.73 12.28 -7.88
N LEU A 143 -3.66 13.24 -7.84
CA LEU A 143 -3.62 14.36 -6.90
C LEU A 143 -3.76 13.86 -5.47
N SER A 144 -4.70 12.95 -5.24
CA SER A 144 -4.89 12.33 -3.93
C SER A 144 -3.63 11.57 -3.49
N GLU A 145 -3.01 10.80 -4.38
CA GLU A 145 -1.76 10.11 -4.07
C GLU A 145 -0.65 11.10 -3.68
N TYR A 146 -0.46 12.15 -4.48
CA TYR A 146 0.50 13.21 -4.20
C TYR A 146 0.25 13.85 -2.83
N LEU A 147 -1.01 14.14 -2.47
CA LEU A 147 -1.33 14.76 -1.19
C LEU A 147 -1.13 13.83 0.01
N VAL A 148 -1.33 12.52 -0.15
CA VAL A 148 -1.10 11.53 0.91
C VAL A 148 0.40 11.29 1.16
N LYS A 149 1.17 11.11 0.08
CA LYS A 149 2.58 10.68 0.15
C LYS A 149 3.59 11.81 0.00
N GLY A 150 3.20 12.89 -0.65
CA GLY A 150 4.08 13.99 -0.99
C GLY A 150 4.52 14.80 0.24
N PRO A 151 5.47 15.73 0.02
CA PRO A 151 5.93 16.61 1.08
C PRO A 151 4.77 17.49 1.59
N PRO A 152 4.80 17.91 2.86
CA PRO A 152 3.81 18.84 3.39
C PRO A 152 3.88 20.16 2.62
N ILE A 153 2.71 20.65 2.22
CA ILE A 153 2.60 21.93 1.54
C ILE A 153 2.81 23.06 2.57
N PRO A 154 3.73 24.01 2.33
CA PRO A 154 3.89 25.16 3.20
C PRO A 154 2.62 26.01 3.26
N SER A 155 2.25 26.47 4.46
CA SER A 155 1.02 27.24 4.69
C SER A 155 0.92 28.49 3.83
N SER A 156 2.06 29.07 3.46
CA SER A 156 2.19 30.22 2.57
C SER A 156 1.66 30.00 1.15
N PHE A 157 1.60 28.75 0.68
CA PHE A 157 1.10 28.40 -0.66
C PHE A 157 -0.35 27.90 -0.65
N LEU A 158 -0.96 27.72 0.52
CA LEU A 158 -2.35 27.27 0.63
C LEU A 158 -3.35 28.16 -0.13
N PRO A 159 -3.22 29.52 -0.17
CA PRO A 159 -4.13 30.34 -0.97
C PRO A 159 -4.10 30.02 -2.47
N LEU A 160 -2.91 29.76 -3.04
CA LEU A 160 -2.77 29.38 -4.44
C LEU A 160 -3.34 28.00 -4.72
N ILE A 161 -3.05 27.04 -3.85
CA ILE A 161 -3.60 25.69 -3.98
C ILE A 161 -5.12 25.72 -3.89
N LYS A 162 -5.70 26.44 -2.92
CA LYS A 162 -7.16 26.61 -2.83
C LYS A 162 -7.74 27.21 -4.10
N THR A 163 -7.10 28.24 -4.64
CA THR A 163 -7.52 28.84 -5.92
C THR A 163 -7.48 27.81 -7.05
N ARG A 164 -6.43 26.98 -7.10
CA ARG A 164 -6.31 25.90 -8.09
C ARG A 164 -7.37 24.83 -7.94
N ILE A 165 -7.64 24.37 -6.71
CA ILE A 165 -8.72 23.42 -6.44
C ILE A 165 -10.08 24.02 -6.82
N ILE A 166 -10.33 25.31 -6.57
CA ILE A 166 -11.57 25.99 -7.00
C ILE A 166 -11.71 25.98 -8.54
N GLN A 167 -10.62 26.24 -9.27
CA GLN A 167 -10.63 26.17 -10.74
C GLN A 167 -10.96 24.76 -11.23
N TRP A 168 -10.35 23.72 -10.64
CA TRP A 168 -10.68 22.34 -10.97
C TRP A 168 -12.09 21.96 -10.55
N ALA A 169 -12.59 22.45 -9.41
CA ALA A 169 -13.95 22.20 -8.94
C ALA A 169 -15.02 22.83 -9.86
N ALA A 170 -14.69 23.91 -10.56
CA ALA A 170 -15.56 24.49 -11.58
C ALA A 170 -15.68 23.61 -12.84
N LEU A 171 -14.68 22.74 -13.10
CA LEU A 171 -14.67 21.79 -14.20
C LEU A 171 -15.22 20.42 -13.79
N ASP A 172 -14.96 20.01 -12.55
CA ASP A 172 -15.37 18.73 -11.98
C ASP A 172 -15.72 18.87 -10.49
N ILE A 173 -17.00 18.71 -10.17
CA ILE A 173 -17.56 18.89 -8.82
C ILE A 173 -16.88 18.03 -7.75
N ARG A 174 -16.24 16.92 -8.13
CA ARG A 174 -15.55 16.02 -7.19
C ARG A 174 -14.40 16.70 -6.45
N TYR A 175 -13.77 17.73 -7.03
CA TYR A 175 -12.71 18.49 -6.37
C TYR A 175 -13.22 19.38 -5.24
N GLN A 176 -14.52 19.70 -5.21
CA GLN A 176 -15.10 20.50 -4.12
C GLN A 176 -14.86 19.86 -2.75
N PHE A 177 -14.78 18.52 -2.70
CA PHE A 177 -14.49 17.77 -1.47
C PHE A 177 -13.17 18.20 -0.79
N PHE A 178 -12.18 18.67 -1.55
CA PHE A 178 -10.91 19.17 -1.00
C PHE A 178 -11.03 20.55 -0.35
N LEU A 179 -12.12 21.29 -0.58
CA LEU A 179 -12.30 22.63 -0.03
C LEU A 179 -12.91 22.62 1.38
N ASP A 180 -13.59 21.53 1.75
CA ASP A 180 -14.34 21.42 3.00
C ASP A 180 -13.51 20.92 4.18
N ILE A 181 -12.37 20.25 3.91
CA ILE A 181 -11.53 19.60 4.91
C ILE A 181 -10.03 19.75 4.58
N ASP A 182 -9.17 19.27 5.47
CA ASP A 182 -7.74 19.21 5.21
C ASP A 182 -7.41 18.38 3.95
N PHE A 183 -6.48 18.85 3.12
CA PHE A 183 -6.17 18.23 1.82
C PHE A 183 -5.66 16.79 1.95
N LYS A 184 -4.83 16.52 2.97
CA LYS A 184 -4.30 15.17 3.19
C LYS A 184 -5.42 14.24 3.67
N GLN A 185 -6.27 14.74 4.56
CA GLN A 185 -7.44 14.00 5.03
C GLN A 185 -8.43 13.70 3.88
N ALA A 186 -8.72 14.66 3.01
CA ALA A 186 -9.55 14.47 1.82
C ALA A 186 -8.98 13.37 0.93
N ALA A 187 -7.69 13.47 0.60
CA ALA A 187 -7.02 12.48 -0.23
C ALA A 187 -7.07 11.07 0.38
N SER A 188 -6.79 10.93 1.68
CA SER A 188 -6.93 9.66 2.41
C SER A 188 -8.34 9.06 2.33
N LYS A 189 -9.37 9.92 2.45
CA LYS A 189 -10.76 9.50 2.37
C LYS A 189 -11.15 9.00 0.98
N ILE A 190 -10.62 9.59 -0.11
CA ILE A 190 -10.87 9.11 -1.49
C ILE A 190 -10.42 7.65 -1.66
N PHE A 191 -9.19 7.32 -1.23
CA PHE A 191 -8.70 5.94 -1.29
C PHE A 191 -9.51 4.98 -0.42
N SER A 192 -9.89 5.41 0.78
CA SER A 192 -10.70 4.62 1.70
C SER A 192 -12.09 4.34 1.14
N ARG A 193 -12.72 5.36 0.54
CA ARG A 193 -14.05 5.25 -0.07
C ARG A 193 -14.08 4.24 -1.21
N TRP A 194 -13.07 4.25 -2.08
CA TRP A 194 -12.97 3.28 -3.18
C TRP A 194 -12.64 1.88 -2.68
N ALA A 195 -11.73 1.74 -1.71
CA ALA A 195 -11.39 0.44 -1.14
C ALA A 195 -12.59 -0.23 -0.49
N LEU A 196 -13.44 0.56 0.19
CA LEU A 196 -14.66 0.08 0.84
C LEU A 196 -15.90 0.12 -0.06
N ARG A 197 -15.77 0.24 -1.39
CA ARG A 197 -16.92 0.39 -2.30
C ARG A 197 -17.96 -0.74 -2.23
N MET A 198 -17.56 -1.93 -1.81
CA MET A 198 -18.42 -3.11 -1.65
C MET A 198 -19.16 -3.15 -0.31
N TYR A 199 -18.80 -2.28 0.65
CA TYR A 199 -19.40 -2.25 1.97
C TYR A 199 -20.79 -1.58 1.95
N PRO A 200 -21.70 -2.01 2.84
CA PRO A 200 -23.04 -1.46 2.90
C PRO A 200 -23.03 0.01 3.32
N LEU A 201 -23.96 0.79 2.78
CA LEU A 201 -24.04 2.24 2.99
C LEU A 201 -24.02 2.67 4.47
N PRO A 202 -24.74 2.01 5.41
CA PRO A 202 -24.68 2.39 6.82
C PRO A 202 -23.27 2.35 7.42
N PHE A 203 -22.44 1.39 6.99
CA PHE A 203 -21.04 1.30 7.42
C PHE A 203 -20.21 2.45 6.83
N ILE A 204 -20.39 2.74 5.54
CA ILE A 204 -19.74 3.87 4.86
C ILE A 204 -20.11 5.22 5.49
N SER A 205 -21.38 5.40 5.86
CA SER A 205 -21.86 6.59 6.56
C SER A 205 -21.24 6.74 7.95
N ALA A 206 -21.09 5.64 8.69
CA ALA A 206 -20.45 5.66 10.01
C ALA A 206 -18.97 6.10 9.97
N LEU A 207 -18.31 5.94 8.81
CA LEU A 207 -16.93 6.37 8.58
C LEU A 207 -16.84 7.79 7.99
N ASP A 208 -17.97 8.49 7.82
CA ASP A 208 -18.04 9.80 7.15
C ASP A 208 -17.42 9.76 5.73
N LEU A 209 -17.73 8.68 5.01
CA LEU A 209 -17.29 8.44 3.63
C LEU A 209 -18.41 8.59 2.60
N ASN A 210 -19.65 8.82 3.01
CA ASN A 210 -20.80 8.87 2.09
C ASN A 210 -20.69 10.01 1.05
N ASN A 211 -20.19 11.17 1.47
CA ASN A 211 -20.06 12.34 0.60
C ASN A 211 -18.72 12.37 -0.16
N VAL A 212 -17.88 11.35 0.03
CA VAL A 212 -16.59 11.26 -0.63
C VAL A 212 -16.81 10.78 -2.07
N PRO A 213 -16.25 11.46 -3.08
CA PRO A 213 -16.32 11.00 -4.46
C PRO A 213 -15.83 9.55 -4.61
N LEU A 214 -16.60 8.71 -5.29
CA LEU A 214 -16.18 7.37 -5.65
C LEU A 214 -15.42 7.43 -6.98
N VAL A 215 -14.11 7.24 -6.93
CA VAL A 215 -13.19 7.34 -8.08
C VAL A 215 -12.37 6.05 -8.15
N ASP A 216 -12.04 5.58 -9.34
CA ASP A 216 -11.30 4.32 -9.48
C ASP A 216 -9.84 4.45 -9.03
N CYS A 217 -9.52 3.84 -7.88
CA CYS A 217 -8.16 3.82 -7.32
C CYS A 217 -7.42 2.48 -7.58
N SER A 218 -7.85 1.69 -8.57
CA SER A 218 -7.28 0.38 -8.90
C SER A 218 -5.77 0.37 -9.19
N GLN A 219 -5.22 1.48 -9.70
CA GLN A 219 -3.78 1.62 -9.96
C GLN A 219 -2.95 1.90 -8.68
N HIS A 220 -3.63 2.21 -7.57
CA HIS A 220 -3.02 2.69 -6.32
C HIS A 220 -3.39 1.82 -5.11
N THR A 221 -3.55 0.51 -5.34
CA THR A 221 -4.00 -0.46 -4.31
C THR A 221 -3.16 -0.43 -3.04
N HIS A 222 -1.85 -0.23 -3.15
CA HIS A 222 -0.95 -0.11 -2.00
C HIS A 222 -1.28 1.11 -1.12
N VAL A 223 -1.73 2.23 -1.71
CA VAL A 223 -2.18 3.40 -0.93
C VAL A 223 -3.50 3.09 -0.22
N CYS A 224 -4.42 2.40 -0.91
CA CYS A 224 -5.66 1.92 -0.30
C CYS A 224 -5.39 1.02 0.90
N ILE A 225 -4.48 0.05 0.79
CA ILE A 225 -4.09 -0.85 1.88
C ILE A 225 -3.57 -0.05 3.08
N GLU A 226 -2.67 0.92 2.85
CA GLU A 226 -2.17 1.79 3.93
C GLU A 226 -3.29 2.61 4.60
N GLN A 227 -4.24 3.14 3.82
CA GLN A 227 -5.36 3.89 4.40
C GLN A 227 -6.31 2.98 5.20
N LEU A 228 -6.54 1.73 4.75
CA LEU A 228 -7.40 0.79 5.46
C LEU A 228 -6.84 0.34 6.82
N LYS A 229 -5.54 0.50 7.07
CA LYS A 229 -4.96 0.25 8.40
C LYS A 229 -5.58 1.14 9.48
N LEU A 230 -5.97 2.37 9.13
CA LEU A 230 -6.66 3.30 10.05
C LEU A 230 -8.02 2.76 10.52
N TYR A 231 -8.63 1.88 9.72
CA TYR A 231 -9.94 1.29 9.97
C TYR A 231 -9.86 -0.18 10.42
N HIS A 232 -8.68 -0.73 10.70
CA HIS A 232 -8.49 -2.16 10.96
C HIS A 232 -9.45 -2.72 12.02
N ALA A 233 -9.56 -2.05 13.18
CA ALA A 233 -10.44 -2.47 14.27
C ALA A 233 -11.92 -2.46 13.84
N LEU A 234 -12.35 -1.39 13.16
CA LEU A 234 -13.74 -1.25 12.70
C LEU A 234 -14.12 -2.28 11.63
N LEU A 235 -13.20 -2.57 10.70
CA LEU A 235 -13.41 -3.60 9.68
C LEU A 235 -13.50 -5.00 10.31
N ARG A 236 -12.64 -5.29 11.28
CA ARG A 236 -12.67 -6.55 12.02
C ARG A 236 -13.99 -6.71 12.77
N ASP A 237 -14.41 -5.68 13.50
CA ASP A 237 -15.63 -5.71 14.30
C ASP A 237 -16.88 -5.83 13.41
N PHE A 238 -16.90 -5.13 12.27
CA PHE A 238 -17.95 -5.26 11.26
C PHE A 238 -18.11 -6.69 10.77
N TRP A 239 -17.01 -7.31 10.32
CA TRP A 239 -17.07 -8.67 9.81
C TRP A 239 -17.34 -9.71 10.91
N TYR A 240 -16.81 -9.50 12.11
CA TYR A 240 -17.10 -10.37 13.25
C TYR A 240 -18.60 -10.38 13.58
N SER A 241 -19.24 -9.21 13.67
CA SER A 241 -20.69 -9.09 13.90
C SER A 241 -21.49 -9.74 12.77
N ARG A 242 -21.12 -9.50 11.51
CA ARG A 242 -21.80 -10.07 10.35
C ARG A 242 -21.73 -11.60 10.30
N LEU A 243 -20.62 -12.18 10.75
CA LEU A 243 -20.45 -13.64 10.84
C LEU A 243 -21.21 -14.26 12.00
N LEU A 244 -21.42 -13.54 13.11
CA LEU A 244 -22.27 -14.01 14.20
C LEU A 244 -23.75 -14.09 13.78
N GLU A 245 -24.21 -13.14 12.98
CA GLU A 245 -25.59 -13.10 12.49
C GLU A 245 -25.88 -14.18 11.45
N ASN A 246 -24.88 -14.61 10.69
CA ASN A 246 -25.05 -15.57 9.60
C ASN A 246 -24.19 -16.83 9.79
N THR A 247 -24.60 -17.69 10.71
CA THR A 247 -23.92 -18.98 11.01
C THR A 247 -23.87 -19.95 9.85
N LYS A 248 -24.68 -19.76 8.79
CA LYS A 248 -24.67 -20.55 7.55
C LYS A 248 -24.17 -19.75 6.34
N ALA A 249 -23.45 -18.65 6.58
CA ALA A 249 -22.97 -17.81 5.50
C ALA A 249 -22.15 -18.63 4.49
N ASN A 250 -22.45 -18.46 3.21
CA ASN A 250 -21.60 -18.97 2.16
C ASN A 250 -20.26 -18.19 2.21
N ILE A 251 -19.16 -18.91 2.48
CA ILE A 251 -17.83 -18.33 2.63
C ILE A 251 -17.42 -17.57 1.37
N GLN A 252 -17.73 -18.11 0.19
CA GLN A 252 -17.46 -17.49 -1.10
C GLN A 252 -18.12 -16.12 -1.21
N GLN A 253 -19.44 -16.04 -0.94
CA GLN A 253 -20.18 -14.78 -0.97
C GLN A 253 -19.67 -13.76 0.05
N THR A 254 -19.14 -14.24 1.19
CA THR A 254 -18.56 -13.39 2.22
C THR A 254 -17.25 -12.76 1.73
N ILE A 255 -16.40 -13.55 1.08
CA ILE A 255 -15.15 -13.08 0.47
C ILE A 255 -15.45 -12.08 -0.66
N ASP A 256 -16.43 -12.35 -1.51
CA ASP A 256 -16.81 -11.48 -2.62
C ASP A 256 -17.35 -10.11 -2.16
N ALA A 257 -17.86 -10.04 -0.92
CA ALA A 257 -18.30 -8.80 -0.30
C ALA A 257 -17.17 -8.04 0.43
N MET A 258 -16.00 -8.65 0.63
CA MET A 258 -14.80 -8.01 1.17
C MET A 258 -14.08 -7.19 0.10
N SER A 259 -13.32 -6.18 0.55
CA SER A 259 -12.51 -5.35 -0.34
C SER A 259 -11.34 -6.10 -0.98
N GLY A 260 -10.78 -7.10 -0.30
CA GLY A 260 -9.55 -7.78 -0.74
C GLY A 260 -8.28 -7.01 -0.37
N LEU A 261 -8.40 -5.88 0.34
CA LEU A 261 -7.34 -4.90 0.55
C LEU A 261 -7.01 -4.65 2.04
N SER A 262 -7.56 -5.45 2.96
CA SER A 262 -7.34 -5.27 4.39
C SER A 262 -6.87 -6.54 5.09
N ASP A 263 -5.83 -6.42 5.92
CA ASP A 263 -5.40 -7.50 6.81
C ASP A 263 -6.50 -7.91 7.80
N ALA A 264 -7.42 -6.99 8.18
CA ALA A 264 -8.54 -7.32 9.07
C ALA A 264 -9.51 -8.32 8.43
N GLU A 265 -9.75 -8.18 7.13
CA GLU A 265 -10.59 -9.11 6.36
C GLU A 265 -9.91 -10.48 6.26
N LEU A 266 -8.60 -10.48 6.03
CA LEU A 266 -7.82 -11.70 5.91
C LEU A 266 -7.74 -12.48 7.24
N ASP A 267 -7.59 -11.78 8.37
CA ASP A 267 -7.68 -12.37 9.71
C ASP A 267 -9.08 -12.98 9.96
N MET A 268 -10.11 -12.32 9.42
CA MET A 268 -11.46 -12.84 9.50
C MET A 268 -11.65 -14.11 8.68
N ILE A 269 -11.09 -14.18 7.48
CA ILE A 269 -11.11 -15.39 6.66
C ILE A 269 -10.41 -16.55 7.36
N ASP A 270 -9.24 -16.32 7.95
CA ASP A 270 -8.53 -17.37 8.71
C ASP A 270 -9.42 -17.91 9.86
N THR A 271 -10.10 -17.02 10.58
CA THR A 271 -11.02 -17.42 11.66
C THR A 271 -12.26 -18.15 11.12
N LEU A 272 -12.86 -17.66 10.03
CA LEU A 272 -14.07 -18.21 9.43
C LEU A 272 -13.83 -19.62 8.86
N THR A 273 -12.72 -19.79 8.16
CA THR A 273 -12.33 -21.04 7.53
C THR A 273 -11.93 -22.09 8.58
N LYS A 274 -11.25 -21.70 9.67
CA LYS A 274 -10.99 -22.58 10.82
C LYS A 274 -12.26 -23.07 11.52
N LYS A 275 -13.32 -22.27 11.54
CA LYS A 275 -14.62 -22.68 12.09
C LYS A 275 -15.42 -23.58 11.13
N ASN A 276 -15.16 -23.47 9.83
CA ASN A 276 -15.91 -24.16 8.77
C ASN A 276 -14.98 -24.99 7.87
N VAL A 277 -14.05 -25.72 8.47
CA VAL A 277 -13.01 -26.46 7.74
C VAL A 277 -13.59 -27.40 6.68
N GLY A 278 -14.75 -28.00 6.93
CA GLY A 278 -15.43 -28.88 5.97
C GLY A 278 -15.93 -28.19 4.69
N GLN A 279 -16.01 -26.85 4.65
CA GLN A 279 -16.37 -26.09 3.46
C GLN A 279 -15.14 -25.60 2.66
N LEU A 280 -13.93 -25.83 3.16
CA LEU A 280 -12.72 -25.47 2.43
C LEU A 280 -12.53 -26.38 1.21
N SER A 281 -12.19 -25.78 0.09
CA SER A 281 -11.81 -26.46 -1.15
C SER A 281 -10.58 -25.78 -1.76
N GLU A 282 -9.92 -26.45 -2.70
CA GLU A 282 -8.81 -25.85 -3.46
C GLU A 282 -9.30 -24.65 -4.30
N ASP A 283 -10.52 -24.71 -4.84
CA ASP A 283 -11.11 -23.59 -5.59
C ASP A 283 -11.30 -22.35 -4.71
N LEU A 284 -11.82 -22.54 -3.48
CA LEU A 284 -11.98 -21.46 -2.51
C LEU A 284 -10.62 -20.90 -2.09
N LEU A 285 -9.60 -21.75 -1.95
CA LEU A 285 -8.26 -21.32 -1.60
C LEU A 285 -7.63 -20.45 -2.69
N GLU A 286 -7.77 -20.86 -3.96
CA GLU A 286 -7.29 -20.05 -5.09
C GLU A 286 -8.07 -18.74 -5.19
N HIS A 287 -9.38 -18.76 -4.92
CA HIS A 287 -10.19 -17.53 -4.85
C HIS A 287 -9.67 -16.55 -3.79
N ILE A 288 -9.40 -17.01 -2.56
CA ILE A 288 -8.80 -16.19 -1.50
C ILE A 288 -7.45 -15.64 -1.95
N LYS A 289 -6.61 -16.48 -2.55
CA LYS A 289 -5.27 -16.10 -3.00
C LYS A 289 -5.30 -15.01 -4.07
N VAL A 290 -6.22 -15.10 -5.02
CA VAL A 290 -6.40 -14.09 -6.08
C VAL A 290 -6.98 -12.80 -5.49
N HIS A 291 -8.07 -12.91 -4.73
CA HIS A 291 -8.79 -11.75 -4.18
C HIS A 291 -7.94 -10.91 -3.22
N PHE A 292 -7.08 -11.55 -2.42
CA PHE A 292 -6.18 -10.90 -1.48
C PHE A 292 -4.72 -10.86 -1.96
N SER A 293 -4.47 -11.02 -3.26
CA SER A 293 -3.10 -11.11 -3.83
C SER A 293 -2.22 -9.89 -3.52
N HIS A 294 -2.81 -8.73 -3.25
CA HIS A 294 -2.10 -7.51 -2.90
C HIS A 294 -1.58 -7.47 -1.44
N LEU A 295 -2.04 -8.37 -0.57
CA LEU A 295 -1.62 -8.41 0.82
C LEU A 295 -0.40 -9.32 1.03
N PRO A 296 0.68 -8.85 1.70
CA PRO A 296 1.87 -9.67 1.93
C PRO A 296 1.61 -10.95 2.74
N ARG A 297 0.62 -10.93 3.64
CA ARG A 297 0.29 -12.07 4.53
C ARG A 297 -0.50 -13.18 3.84
N THR A 298 -1.06 -12.93 2.65
CA THR A 298 -1.94 -13.88 1.94
C THR A 298 -1.27 -15.22 1.75
N LYS A 299 0.00 -15.25 1.29
CA LYS A 299 0.74 -16.51 1.09
C LYS A 299 0.82 -17.37 2.35
N ASN A 300 1.13 -16.76 3.49
CA ASN A 300 1.29 -17.50 4.75
C ASN A 300 -0.04 -18.09 5.22
N ILE A 301 -1.13 -17.33 5.06
CA ILE A 301 -2.47 -17.77 5.44
C ILE A 301 -2.94 -18.86 4.48
N THR A 302 -2.78 -18.70 3.15
CA THR A 302 -3.17 -19.73 2.19
C THR A 302 -2.39 -21.04 2.38
N GLU A 303 -1.10 -20.98 2.70
CA GLU A 303 -0.30 -22.18 3.02
C GLU A 303 -0.75 -22.86 4.31
N ALA A 304 -1.19 -22.10 5.31
CA ALA A 304 -1.79 -22.64 6.53
C ALA A 304 -3.15 -23.30 6.25
N LEU A 305 -3.99 -22.65 5.44
CA LEU A 305 -5.31 -23.14 5.06
C LEU A 305 -5.24 -24.40 4.18
N LYS A 306 -4.27 -24.48 3.27
CA LYS A 306 -4.03 -25.67 2.44
C LYS A 306 -3.86 -26.94 3.28
N LYS A 307 -3.20 -26.84 4.43
CA LYS A 307 -2.97 -27.97 5.34
C LYS A 307 -4.23 -28.47 6.04
N VAL A 308 -5.32 -27.70 6.02
CA VAL A 308 -6.59 -28.06 6.66
C VAL A 308 -7.69 -28.36 5.65
N ILE A 309 -7.43 -28.32 4.34
CA ILE A 309 -8.40 -28.74 3.32
C ILE A 309 -8.82 -30.20 3.56
N PRO A 310 -10.13 -30.51 3.57
CA PRO A 310 -10.62 -31.88 3.71
C PRO A 310 -10.18 -32.74 2.52
N PRO A 311 -9.66 -33.94 2.76
CA PRO A 311 -9.57 -34.94 1.70
C PRO A 311 -10.98 -35.37 1.27
N PRO A 312 -11.14 -36.01 0.09
CA PRO A 312 -12.41 -36.59 -0.32
C PRO A 312 -13.00 -37.47 0.79
N THR A 313 -14.31 -37.37 1.01
CA THR A 313 -14.98 -38.24 1.98
C THR A 313 -14.90 -39.68 1.45
N PRO A 314 -14.41 -40.64 2.25
CA PRO A 314 -14.27 -42.03 1.81
C PRO A 314 -15.62 -42.60 1.41
N ASN A 315 -15.63 -43.41 0.35
CA ASN A 315 -16.84 -44.15 -0.03
C ASN A 315 -17.20 -45.15 1.06
N GLN A 316 -18.50 -45.46 1.21
CA GLN A 316 -18.88 -46.55 2.11
C GLN A 316 -18.41 -47.87 1.50
N PRO A 317 -17.65 -48.70 2.24
CA PRO A 317 -17.14 -49.94 1.69
C PRO A 317 -18.28 -50.94 1.45
N LEU A 318 -18.18 -51.71 0.36
CA LEU A 318 -19.22 -52.66 -0.03
C LEU A 318 -18.86 -54.07 0.43
N SER A 319 -19.86 -54.83 0.86
CA SER A 319 -19.67 -56.20 1.40
C SER A 319 -19.02 -57.18 0.42
N HIS A 320 -19.12 -56.94 -0.88
CA HIS A 320 -18.56 -57.79 -1.93
C HIS A 320 -17.14 -57.39 -2.37
N TRP A 321 -16.55 -56.36 -1.75
CA TRP A 321 -15.17 -55.97 -2.04
C TRP A 321 -14.18 -57.09 -1.67
N SER A 322 -13.21 -57.28 -2.55
CA SER A 322 -12.06 -58.17 -2.29
C SER A 322 -11.18 -57.63 -1.15
N THR A 323 -10.36 -58.50 -0.55
CA THR A 323 -9.37 -58.12 0.46
C THR A 323 -8.54 -56.91 0.04
N ARG A 324 -8.09 -56.92 -1.22
CA ARG A 324 -7.29 -55.82 -1.77
C ARG A 324 -8.06 -54.50 -1.78
N GLN A 325 -9.31 -54.51 -2.23
CA GLN A 325 -10.13 -53.29 -2.27
C GLN A 325 -10.37 -52.73 -0.86
N TRP A 326 -10.57 -53.59 0.14
CA TRP A 326 -10.67 -53.15 1.53
C TRP A 326 -9.39 -52.49 2.04
N LEU A 327 -8.23 -53.10 1.76
CA LEU A 327 -6.93 -52.56 2.18
C LEU A 327 -6.61 -51.24 1.45
N ASP A 328 -6.80 -51.19 0.13
CA ASP A 328 -6.58 -50.00 -0.70
C ASP A 328 -7.50 -48.85 -0.22
N TRP A 329 -8.78 -49.14 0.06
CA TRP A 329 -9.72 -48.15 0.60
C TRP A 329 -9.30 -47.62 1.97
N VAL A 330 -8.82 -48.49 2.87
CA VAL A 330 -8.34 -48.05 4.19
C VAL A 330 -7.14 -47.13 4.03
N THR A 331 -6.17 -47.48 3.20
CA THR A 331 -4.94 -46.68 3.04
C THR A 331 -5.17 -45.37 2.32
N ASP A 332 -5.96 -45.39 1.24
CA ASP A 332 -5.97 -44.32 0.27
C ASP A 332 -7.14 -43.35 0.50
N GLU A 333 -8.24 -43.83 1.10
CA GLU A 333 -9.41 -43.00 1.39
C GLU A 333 -9.58 -42.77 2.90
N TYR A 334 -9.79 -43.84 3.68
CA TYR A 334 -10.20 -43.72 5.08
C TYR A 334 -9.12 -43.13 5.99
N MET A 335 -7.87 -43.59 5.89
CA MET A 335 -6.81 -43.13 6.79
C MET A 335 -6.44 -41.64 6.60
N PRO A 336 -6.33 -41.09 5.37
CA PRO A 336 -6.19 -39.66 5.15
C PRO A 336 -7.34 -38.86 5.76
N TYR A 337 -8.58 -39.32 5.55
CA TYR A 337 -9.77 -38.70 6.14
C TYR A 337 -9.76 -38.75 7.67
N PHE A 338 -9.43 -39.90 8.27
CA PHE A 338 -9.28 -40.06 9.71
C PHE A 338 -8.23 -39.10 10.27
N SER A 339 -7.04 -39.04 9.66
CA SER A 339 -5.97 -38.15 10.08
C SER A 339 -6.41 -36.68 10.06
N TRP A 340 -7.12 -36.29 8.99
CA TRP A 340 -7.70 -34.97 8.86
C TRP A 340 -8.74 -34.68 9.97
N VAL A 341 -9.70 -35.59 10.21
CA VAL A 341 -10.73 -35.45 11.27
C VAL A 341 -10.09 -35.22 12.63
N ILE A 342 -9.05 -36.00 12.97
CA ILE A 342 -8.34 -35.87 14.25
C ILE A 342 -7.58 -34.53 14.33
N ARG A 343 -6.81 -34.18 13.30
CA ARG A 343 -6.03 -32.94 13.28
C ARG A 343 -6.90 -31.67 13.35
N THR A 344 -8.09 -31.73 12.76
CA THR A 344 -9.00 -30.59 12.64
C THR A 344 -10.16 -30.62 13.65
N ASN A 345 -10.12 -31.56 14.60
CA ASN A 345 -11.09 -31.76 15.68
C ASN A 345 -12.55 -31.81 15.18
N GLN A 346 -12.78 -32.49 14.06
CA GLN A 346 -14.10 -32.59 13.45
C GLN A 346 -14.96 -33.66 14.15
N PRO A 347 -16.31 -33.56 14.06
CA PRO A 347 -17.19 -34.60 14.55
C PRO A 347 -16.85 -35.97 13.96
N ARG A 348 -16.76 -36.98 14.83
CA ARG A 348 -16.26 -38.31 14.46
C ARG A 348 -17.35 -39.30 14.02
N THR A 349 -18.60 -38.87 13.89
CA THR A 349 -19.75 -39.77 13.60
C THR A 349 -19.56 -40.59 12.33
N THR A 350 -19.33 -39.94 11.19
CA THR A 350 -19.06 -40.63 9.91
C THR A 350 -17.79 -41.46 9.97
N GLN A 351 -16.72 -40.90 10.55
CA GLN A 351 -15.45 -41.61 10.73
C GLN A 351 -15.63 -42.90 11.54
N MET A 352 -16.39 -42.87 12.63
CA MET A 352 -16.65 -44.04 13.48
C MET A 352 -17.53 -45.08 12.78
N GLN A 353 -18.49 -44.67 11.95
CA GLN A 353 -19.30 -45.60 11.15
C GLN A 353 -18.44 -46.34 10.13
N LEU A 354 -17.57 -45.62 9.41
CA LEU A 354 -16.62 -46.22 8.47
C LEU A 354 -15.63 -47.15 9.18
N ALA A 355 -15.15 -46.76 10.37
CA ALA A 355 -14.29 -47.60 11.20
C ALA A 355 -14.94 -48.92 11.58
N ARG A 356 -16.22 -48.90 11.98
CA ARG A 356 -16.99 -50.11 12.33
C ARG A 356 -17.14 -51.05 11.14
N HIS A 357 -17.43 -50.53 9.96
CA HIS A 357 -17.52 -51.37 8.75
C HIS A 357 -16.20 -52.11 8.48
N PHE A 358 -15.07 -51.42 8.65
CA PHE A 358 -13.76 -52.04 8.51
C PHE A 358 -13.46 -53.02 9.65
N GLU A 359 -13.81 -52.70 10.88
CA GLU A 359 -13.65 -53.58 12.05
C GLU A 359 -14.43 -54.89 11.87
N ASP A 360 -15.71 -54.81 11.49
CA ASP A 360 -16.56 -55.97 11.22
C ASP A 360 -15.97 -56.84 10.11
N TRP A 361 -15.52 -56.21 9.02
CA TRP A 361 -14.85 -56.92 7.93
C TRP A 361 -13.55 -57.57 8.40
N LEU A 362 -12.71 -56.84 9.13
CA LEU A 362 -11.41 -57.29 9.60
C LEU A 362 -11.58 -58.50 10.51
N ILE A 363 -12.47 -58.45 11.50
CA ILE A 363 -12.77 -59.57 12.40
C ILE A 363 -13.19 -60.82 11.60
N ALA A 364 -14.06 -60.66 10.61
CA ALA A 364 -14.55 -61.77 9.79
C ALA A 364 -13.46 -62.38 8.87
N HIS A 365 -12.48 -61.57 8.43
CA HIS A 365 -11.47 -61.99 7.46
C HIS A 365 -10.10 -62.28 8.08
N TYR A 366 -9.86 -61.83 9.32
CA TYR A 366 -8.58 -61.93 10.01
C TYR A 366 -7.96 -63.33 10.01
N PRO A 367 -8.71 -64.43 10.26
CA PRO A 367 -8.11 -65.77 10.24
C PRO A 367 -7.51 -66.19 8.89
N LYS A 368 -7.96 -65.57 7.80
CA LYS A 368 -7.54 -65.87 6.43
C LYS A 368 -6.43 -64.93 5.93
N LEU A 369 -6.30 -63.75 6.53
CA LEU A 369 -5.34 -62.73 6.10
C LEU A 369 -3.88 -63.19 6.21
N PRO A 370 -3.43 -63.96 7.22
CA PRO A 370 -2.06 -64.48 7.27
C PRO A 370 -1.68 -65.41 6.11
N GLN A 371 -2.66 -65.90 5.35
CA GLN A 371 -2.46 -66.77 4.19
C GLN A 371 -2.57 -66.00 2.87
N ASP A 372 -3.04 -64.75 2.88
CA ASP A 372 -3.07 -63.91 1.69
C ASP A 372 -1.71 -63.22 1.54
N SER A 373 -0.95 -63.62 0.51
CA SER A 373 0.37 -63.06 0.21
C SER A 373 0.37 -61.56 -0.08
N ARG A 374 -0.80 -60.95 -0.23
CA ARG A 374 -0.99 -59.51 -0.47
C ARG A 374 -1.38 -58.76 0.81
N ALA A 375 -1.72 -59.48 1.89
CA ALA A 375 -2.01 -58.87 3.16
C ALA A 375 -0.68 -58.62 3.91
N PRO A 376 -0.49 -57.42 4.50
CA PRO A 376 0.80 -56.99 5.03
C PRO A 376 1.11 -57.59 6.41
N PHE A 377 0.82 -58.87 6.64
CA PHE A 377 1.06 -59.52 7.93
C PHE A 377 2.46 -60.16 8.02
N ALA A 378 2.98 -60.23 9.25
CA ALA A 378 4.35 -60.63 9.58
C ALA A 378 4.89 -61.92 8.92
N PRO A 379 4.10 -62.99 8.66
CA PRO A 379 4.64 -64.21 8.05
C PRO A 379 5.21 -63.98 6.65
N HIS A 380 4.56 -63.15 5.83
CA HIS A 380 5.02 -62.85 4.47
C HIS A 380 6.15 -61.81 4.44
N GLN A 381 6.14 -60.85 5.37
CA GLN A 381 7.23 -59.87 5.52
C GLN A 381 8.55 -60.57 5.84
N LEU A 382 8.53 -61.63 6.65
CA LEU A 382 9.72 -62.42 6.98
C LEU A 382 10.37 -63.05 5.74
N ASP A 383 9.56 -63.52 4.78
CA ASP A 383 10.07 -64.10 3.54
C ASP A 383 10.65 -63.04 2.60
N GLU A 384 10.10 -61.83 2.60
CA GLU A 384 10.68 -60.69 1.87
C GLU A 384 11.99 -60.21 2.50
N ILE A 385 12.05 -60.10 3.83
CA ILE A 385 13.26 -59.76 4.58
C ILE A 385 14.37 -60.79 4.34
N LYS A 386 14.03 -62.07 4.16
CA LYS A 386 15.01 -63.14 3.83
C LYS A 386 15.59 -63.04 2.42
N LYS A 387 14.92 -62.38 1.46
CA LYS A 387 15.39 -62.29 0.06
C LYS A 387 16.75 -61.56 -0.06
N PRO A 388 16.95 -60.36 0.52
CA PRO A 388 18.25 -59.65 0.52
C PRO A 388 19.42 -60.45 1.09
N PHE A 389 19.18 -61.24 2.15
CA PHE A 389 20.21 -62.10 2.74
C PHE A 389 20.63 -63.23 1.78
N LYS A 390 19.68 -63.76 1.00
CA LYS A 390 19.96 -64.77 -0.02
C LYS A 390 20.72 -64.19 -1.23
N SER A 391 20.52 -62.91 -1.56
CA SER A 391 21.18 -62.23 -2.68
C SER A 391 22.50 -61.55 -2.33
N ARG A 392 22.96 -61.55 -1.06
CA ARG A 392 24.15 -60.84 -0.56
C ARG A 392 24.15 -59.33 -0.89
N SER A 393 22.98 -58.72 -1.03
CA SER A 393 22.84 -57.32 -1.42
C SER A 393 22.74 -56.35 -0.23
N ALA A 394 22.83 -56.85 1.00
CA ALA A 394 22.82 -56.06 2.23
C ALA A 394 23.70 -56.73 3.30
N ASP A 395 24.55 -55.96 3.97
CA ASP A 395 25.45 -56.46 5.03
C ASP A 395 24.78 -56.51 6.41
N VAL A 396 23.82 -55.63 6.67
CA VAL A 396 23.09 -55.52 7.94
C VAL A 396 21.64 -55.13 7.68
N VAL A 397 20.69 -55.88 8.26
CA VAL A 397 19.26 -55.52 8.25
C VAL A 397 18.83 -55.19 9.67
N PHE A 398 18.32 -53.97 9.86
CA PHE A 398 17.65 -53.57 11.10
C PHE A 398 16.15 -53.84 10.97
N TRP A 399 15.63 -54.78 11.76
CA TRP A 399 14.20 -55.06 11.81
C TRP A 399 13.59 -54.47 13.09
N PHE A 400 12.86 -53.39 12.93
CA PHE A 400 12.12 -52.76 14.03
C PHE A 400 10.68 -53.28 14.03
N ILE A 401 10.30 -53.96 15.10
CA ILE A 401 8.89 -54.24 15.40
C ILE A 401 8.45 -53.15 16.37
N ILE A 402 7.60 -52.25 15.88
CA ILE A 402 7.08 -51.16 16.70
C ILE A 402 5.60 -51.41 16.93
N ASP A 403 5.28 -51.85 18.14
CA ASP A 403 3.91 -52.02 18.58
C ASP A 403 3.23 -50.66 18.82
N GLY A 404 1.93 -50.58 18.58
CA GLY A 404 1.13 -49.36 18.76
C GLY A 404 1.40 -48.25 17.74
N LEU A 405 2.19 -48.51 16.69
CA LEU A 405 2.45 -47.52 15.65
C LEU A 405 1.25 -47.41 14.72
N THR A 406 0.62 -46.24 14.72
CA THR A 406 -0.51 -45.96 13.82
C THR A 406 -0.02 -45.85 12.38
N TRP A 407 -0.91 -46.11 11.41
CA TRP A 407 -0.56 -46.07 10.00
C TRP A 407 0.10 -44.74 9.56
N TRP A 408 -0.36 -43.58 10.06
CA TRP A 408 0.21 -42.30 9.66
C TRP A 408 1.61 -42.08 10.25
N GLN A 409 1.87 -42.58 11.46
CA GLN A 409 3.21 -42.56 12.05
C GLN A 409 4.15 -43.43 11.21
N GLY A 410 3.65 -44.55 10.69
CA GLY A 410 4.42 -45.42 9.84
C GLY A 410 4.70 -44.82 8.47
N LYS A 411 3.73 -44.14 7.85
CA LYS A 411 3.96 -43.34 6.63
C LYS A 411 5.00 -42.24 6.85
N LYS A 412 4.94 -41.56 7.99
CA LYS A 412 5.92 -40.53 8.35
C LYS A 412 7.32 -41.13 8.56
N LEU A 413 7.41 -42.31 9.16
CA LEU A 413 8.67 -43.04 9.29
C LEU A 413 9.23 -43.42 7.91
N GLN A 414 8.37 -43.89 7.00
CA GLN A 414 8.74 -44.21 5.62
C GLN A 414 9.28 -42.99 4.88
N SER A 415 8.61 -41.83 4.97
CA SER A 415 9.08 -40.60 4.33
C SER A 415 10.43 -40.15 4.91
N PHE A 416 10.62 -40.22 6.23
CA PHE A 416 11.91 -39.94 6.86
C PHE A 416 13.02 -40.88 6.38
N CYS A 417 12.74 -42.17 6.22
CA CYS A 417 13.71 -43.12 5.67
C CYS A 417 14.08 -42.76 4.22
N GLN A 418 13.09 -42.42 3.38
CA GLN A 418 13.31 -42.02 1.99
C GLN A 418 14.13 -40.71 1.88
N GLU A 419 13.81 -39.69 2.69
CA GLU A 419 14.56 -38.42 2.74
C GLU A 419 16.02 -38.59 3.18
N ARG A 420 16.35 -39.72 3.80
CA ARG A 420 17.67 -40.06 4.33
C ARG A 420 18.39 -41.13 3.50
N ASP A 421 17.86 -41.49 2.34
CA ASP A 421 18.37 -42.57 1.48
C ASP A 421 18.49 -43.93 2.21
N ILE A 422 17.63 -44.17 3.20
CA ILE A 422 17.53 -45.45 3.90
C ILE A 422 16.57 -46.34 3.11
N THR A 423 17.12 -47.37 2.46
CA THR A 423 16.33 -48.40 1.78
C THR A 423 15.42 -49.10 2.79
N SER A 424 14.12 -48.82 2.71
CA SER A 424 13.12 -49.35 3.65
C SER A 424 12.02 -50.12 2.92
N SER A 425 11.78 -51.36 3.34
CA SER A 425 10.58 -52.12 2.99
C SER A 425 9.59 -51.99 4.14
N LEU A 426 8.85 -50.87 4.16
CA LEU A 426 7.88 -50.58 5.22
C LEU A 426 6.52 -51.17 4.83
N SER A 427 6.19 -52.31 5.42
CA SER A 427 4.86 -52.92 5.37
C SER A 427 4.01 -52.34 6.49
N LEU A 428 3.17 -51.39 6.13
CA LEU A 428 2.29 -50.68 7.05
C LEU A 428 1.01 -51.47 7.23
N PHE A 429 0.82 -52.14 8.37
CA PHE A 429 -0.44 -52.28 9.13
C PHE A 429 -0.17 -53.21 10.32
N ASN A 430 -0.49 -52.73 11.53
CA ASN A 430 -0.76 -53.56 12.70
C ASN A 430 -2.27 -53.68 12.85
#